data_AF-A0A397U2D5-F1
#
_entry.id   AF-A0A397U2D5-F1
#
_cell.length_a   1.000
_cell.length_b   1.000
_cell.length_c   1.000
_cell.angle_alpha   90.00
_cell.angle_beta   90.00
_cell.angle_gamma   90.00
#
_symmetry.space_group_name_H-M   'P 1'
#
loop_
_entity.id
_entity.type
_entity.pdbx_description
1 polymer ?
#
loop_
_entity_poly.entity_id
_entity_poly.type
_entity_poly.pdbx_seq_one_letter_code
_entity_poly.pdbx_strand_id
1 'polypeptide(L)'
;MGIYRSNKRRYQARQAAQKSLEKRQAVSYNKIITEIEALLLGLNQEQLDDIYKILTKLMNNKTISNDISHDNETVSNNISHDNEISKEDYQKTKLISLVQQLSNKEIHAANHLFTTMRYSKGSDKGKLLLPYLQKRAYNYITDGLYKSQSSNETLQNANNRLALENKKLICQNKKLIGKTQSLGHKKKFYIIKNYITFQRFVLWFEIHKR
;
A
#
# COMPACT_ATOMS: atom_id res chain seq x y z
N MET A 1 21.85 -4.11 -26.43
CA MET A 1 20.44 -4.30 -26.88
C MET A 1 19.68 -5.47 -26.23
N GLY A 2 20.26 -6.30 -25.35
CA GLY A 2 19.59 -7.52 -24.84
C GLY A 2 18.56 -7.33 -23.70
N ILE A 3 18.73 -6.33 -22.84
CA ILE A 3 17.89 -6.12 -21.65
C ILE A 3 16.48 -5.67 -22.03
N TYR A 4 16.37 -4.80 -23.04
CA TYR A 4 15.09 -4.28 -23.53
C TYR A 4 14.21 -5.37 -24.16
N ARG A 5 14.82 -6.35 -24.86
CA ARG A 5 14.13 -7.47 -25.49
C ARG A 5 13.55 -8.44 -24.45
N SER A 6 14.24 -8.62 -23.33
CA SER A 6 13.79 -9.46 -22.21
C SER A 6 12.60 -8.84 -21.46
N ASN A 7 12.66 -7.54 -21.17
CA ASN A 7 11.58 -6.85 -20.47
C ASN A 7 10.29 -6.77 -21.30
N LYS A 8 10.39 -6.58 -22.63
CA LYS A 8 9.22 -6.61 -23.53
C LYS A 8 8.49 -7.96 -23.49
N ARG A 9 9.24 -9.07 -23.50
CA ARG A 9 8.65 -10.43 -23.42
C ARG A 9 7.98 -10.68 -22.07
N ARG A 10 8.59 -10.26 -20.97
CA ARG A 10 8.00 -10.39 -19.62
C ARG A 10 6.71 -9.58 -19.49
N TYR A 11 6.67 -8.37 -20.04
CA TYR A 11 5.48 -7.53 -20.05
C TYR A 11 4.33 -8.17 -20.84
N GLN A 12 4.62 -8.68 -22.05
CA GLN A 12 3.63 -9.37 -22.87
C GLN A 12 3.11 -10.65 -22.21
N ALA A 13 3.98 -11.43 -21.56
CA ALA A 13 3.58 -12.63 -20.82
C ALA A 13 2.63 -12.30 -19.65
N ARG A 14 2.89 -11.21 -18.91
CA ARG A 14 1.99 -10.74 -17.83
C ARG A 14 0.63 -10.32 -18.36
N GLN A 15 0.60 -9.56 -19.45
CA GLN A 15 -0.66 -9.15 -20.09
C GLN A 15 -1.48 -10.35 -20.58
N ALA A 16 -0.81 -11.35 -21.19
CA ALA A 16 -1.48 -12.58 -21.62
C ALA A 16 -2.02 -13.39 -20.43
N ALA A 17 -1.26 -13.49 -19.34
CA ALA A 17 -1.69 -14.18 -18.12
C ALA A 17 -2.90 -13.50 -17.47
N GLN A 18 -2.91 -12.16 -17.39
CA GLN A 18 -4.03 -11.40 -16.85
C GLN A 18 -5.30 -11.60 -17.70
N LYS A 19 -5.19 -11.48 -19.03
CA LYS A 19 -6.32 -11.71 -19.94
C LYS A 19 -6.86 -13.14 -19.86
N SER A 20 -5.98 -14.13 -19.67
CA SER A 20 -6.40 -15.52 -19.45
C SER A 20 -7.11 -15.71 -18.10
N LEU A 21 -6.70 -15.00 -17.05
CA LEU A 21 -7.33 -15.06 -15.73
C LEU A 21 -8.74 -14.47 -15.80
N GLU A 22 -8.90 -13.29 -16.38
CA GLU A 22 -10.20 -12.63 -16.59
C GLU A 22 -11.15 -13.53 -17.37
N LYS A 23 -10.67 -14.19 -18.43
CA LYS A 23 -11.49 -15.13 -19.20
C LYS A 23 -11.95 -16.34 -18.37
N ARG A 24 -11.08 -16.89 -17.52
CA ARG A 24 -11.44 -18.01 -16.62
C ARG A 24 -12.45 -17.59 -15.56
N GLN A 25 -12.28 -16.40 -14.99
CA GLN A 25 -13.23 -15.83 -14.04
C GLN A 25 -14.60 -15.62 -14.70
N ALA A 26 -14.65 -15.01 -15.88
CA ALA A 26 -15.89 -14.80 -16.62
C ALA A 26 -16.64 -16.11 -16.91
N VAL A 27 -15.93 -17.17 -17.31
CA VAL A 27 -16.53 -18.50 -17.51
C VAL A 27 -17.07 -19.08 -16.20
N SER A 28 -16.34 -18.92 -15.09
CA SER A 28 -16.80 -19.36 -13.77
C SER A 28 -18.05 -18.60 -13.31
N TYR A 29 -18.09 -17.28 -13.48
CA TYR A 29 -19.26 -16.46 -13.14
C TYR A 29 -20.47 -16.84 -13.98
N ASN A 30 -20.30 -17.01 -15.29
CA ASN A 30 -21.39 -17.43 -16.17
C ASN A 30 -21.93 -18.80 -15.79
N LYS A 31 -21.05 -19.74 -15.39
CA LYS A 31 -21.48 -21.06 -14.91
C LYS A 31 -22.32 -20.95 -13.63
N ILE A 32 -21.91 -20.13 -12.68
CA ILE A 32 -22.67 -19.87 -11.44
C ILE A 32 -24.03 -19.24 -11.76
N ILE A 33 -24.06 -18.28 -12.69
CA ILE A 33 -25.32 -17.64 -13.13
C ILE A 33 -26.26 -18.69 -13.73
N THR A 34 -25.76 -19.57 -14.61
CA THR A 34 -26.60 -20.63 -15.21
C THR A 34 -27.09 -21.65 -14.18
N GLU A 35 -26.28 -21.95 -13.15
CA GLU A 35 -26.70 -22.82 -12.04
C GLU A 35 -27.80 -22.15 -11.20
N ILE A 36 -27.69 -20.84 -10.94
CA ILE A 36 -28.73 -20.07 -10.26
C ILE A 36 -30.02 -20.00 -11.10
N GLU A 37 -29.92 -19.76 -12.40
CA GLU A 37 -31.08 -19.75 -13.31
C GLU A 37 -31.79 -21.11 -13.35
N ALA A 38 -31.03 -22.20 -13.37
CA ALA A 38 -31.59 -23.56 -13.32
C ALA A 38 -32.28 -23.86 -11.97
N LEU A 39 -31.72 -23.38 -10.87
CA LEU A 39 -32.34 -23.49 -9.54
C LEU A 39 -33.61 -22.64 -9.44
N LEU A 40 -33.62 -21.44 -10.03
CA LEU A 40 -34.78 -20.56 -10.04
C LEU A 40 -35.94 -21.10 -10.89
N LEU A 41 -35.65 -21.79 -12.00
CA LEU A 41 -36.65 -22.45 -12.84
C LEU A 41 -37.31 -23.67 -12.17
N GLY A 42 -36.67 -24.24 -11.14
CA GLY A 42 -37.17 -25.39 -10.39
C GLY A 42 -37.96 -25.06 -9.13
N LEU A 43 -38.10 -23.78 -8.77
CA LEU A 43 -38.80 -23.35 -7.56
C LEU A 43 -40.29 -23.13 -7.82
N ASN A 44 -41.14 -23.74 -7.00
CA ASN A 44 -42.58 -23.42 -6.97
C ASN A 44 -42.82 -22.08 -6.27
N GLN A 45 -43.90 -21.38 -6.63
CA GLN A 45 -44.24 -20.05 -6.12
C GLN A 45 -44.22 -19.96 -4.58
N GLU A 46 -44.64 -21.02 -3.88
CA GLU A 46 -44.65 -21.11 -2.42
C GLU A 46 -43.24 -21.08 -1.80
N GLN A 47 -42.27 -21.74 -2.44
CA GLN A 47 -40.88 -21.75 -1.97
C GLN A 47 -40.21 -20.40 -2.21
N LEU A 48 -40.60 -19.70 -3.28
CA LEU A 48 -40.12 -18.35 -3.56
C LEU A 48 -40.60 -17.36 -2.50
N ASP A 49 -41.87 -17.45 -2.09
CA ASP A 49 -42.44 -16.63 -1.02
C ASP A 49 -41.78 -16.91 0.34
N ASP A 50 -41.44 -18.15 0.64
CA ASP A 50 -40.72 -18.52 1.86
C ASP A 50 -39.28 -17.97 1.88
N ILE A 51 -38.59 -18.00 0.73
CA ILE A 51 -37.26 -17.39 0.59
C ILE A 51 -37.35 -15.85 0.78
N TYR A 52 -38.35 -15.20 0.19
CA TYR A 52 -38.57 -13.76 0.38
C TYR A 52 -38.87 -13.40 1.85
N LYS A 53 -39.64 -14.22 2.57
CA LYS A 53 -39.88 -14.07 4.02
C LYS A 53 -38.60 -14.26 4.85
N ILE A 54 -37.75 -15.21 4.49
CA ILE A 54 -36.47 -15.43 5.19
C ILE A 54 -35.53 -14.23 4.96
N LEU A 55 -35.43 -13.73 3.73
CA LEU A 55 -34.57 -12.59 3.39
C LEU A 55 -35.01 -11.30 4.09
N THR A 56 -36.31 -11.02 4.09
CA THR A 56 -36.85 -9.85 4.81
C THR A 56 -36.63 -9.96 6.32
N LYS A 57 -36.79 -11.15 6.91
CA LYS A 57 -36.50 -11.39 8.33
C LYS A 57 -35.02 -11.22 8.67
N LEU A 58 -34.10 -11.69 7.81
CA LEU A 58 -32.67 -11.49 7.98
C LEU A 58 -32.26 -10.01 7.87
N MET A 59 -32.89 -9.27 6.96
CA MET A 59 -32.67 -7.83 6.81
C MET A 59 -33.06 -7.05 8.06
N ASN A 60 -34.23 -7.37 8.64
CA ASN A 60 -34.75 -6.69 9.82
C ASN A 60 -33.98 -7.08 11.10
N ASN A 61 -33.51 -8.32 11.21
CA ASN A 61 -32.72 -8.75 12.37
C ASN A 61 -31.31 -8.14 12.39
N LYS A 62 -30.75 -7.78 11.22
CA LYS A 62 -29.46 -7.06 11.15
C LYS A 62 -29.57 -5.61 11.61
N THR A 63 -30.76 -5.00 11.53
CA THR A 63 -31.02 -3.63 11.97
C THR A 63 -31.38 -3.50 13.46
N ILE A 64 -31.80 -4.59 14.13
CA ILE A 64 -32.35 -4.54 15.51
C ILE A 64 -31.26 -4.66 16.61
N SER A 65 -29.98 -4.85 16.28
CA SER A 65 -28.95 -4.95 17.32
C SER A 65 -28.51 -3.62 17.94
N ASN A 66 -29.00 -2.45 17.49
CA ASN A 66 -28.78 -1.20 18.19
C ASN A 66 -30.08 -0.39 18.28
N ASP A 67 -30.53 -0.29 19.54
CA ASP A 67 -31.36 0.73 20.16
C ASP A 67 -32.87 0.49 20.34
N ILE A 68 -33.23 0.59 21.61
CA ILE A 68 -34.56 0.60 22.25
C ILE A 68 -35.20 1.99 22.06
N SER A 69 -36.54 1.99 21.90
CA SER A 69 -37.51 3.10 22.02
C SER A 69 -37.45 4.17 20.91
N HIS A 70 -38.55 4.72 20.40
CA HIS A 70 -39.85 5.03 20.99
C HIS A 70 -40.95 5.12 19.91
N ASP A 71 -42.20 4.94 20.35
CA ASP A 71 -43.45 4.95 19.60
C ASP A 71 -43.69 6.20 18.72
N ASN A 72 -44.34 6.00 17.57
CA ASN A 72 -45.66 6.59 17.27
C ASN A 72 -46.22 6.07 15.94
N GLU A 73 -47.42 5.50 16.03
CA GLU A 73 -48.34 5.19 14.93
C GLU A 73 -48.79 6.48 14.19
N THR A 74 -48.85 6.45 12.86
CA THR A 74 -50.13 6.33 12.11
C THR A 74 -49.97 6.61 10.60
N VAL A 75 -50.40 5.61 9.83
CA VAL A 75 -51.33 5.70 8.67
C VAL A 75 -50.86 6.41 7.38
N SER A 76 -50.49 5.55 6.41
CA SER A 76 -51.10 5.43 5.07
C SER A 76 -51.51 6.70 4.34
N ASN A 77 -51.00 6.89 3.11
CA ASN A 77 -51.86 6.86 1.92
C ASN A 77 -51.07 6.65 0.63
N ASN A 78 -51.63 5.76 -0.19
CA ASN A 78 -51.20 5.36 -1.53
C ASN A 78 -51.09 6.56 -2.47
N ILE A 79 -49.97 6.67 -3.19
CA ILE A 79 -49.97 7.15 -4.57
C ILE A 79 -49.09 6.20 -5.38
N SER A 80 -49.75 5.24 -6.02
CA SER A 80 -49.27 4.57 -7.21
C SER A 80 -49.06 5.62 -8.30
N HIS A 81 -47.82 5.97 -8.53
CA HIS A 81 -47.36 6.43 -9.84
C HIS A 81 -46.14 5.58 -10.15
N ASP A 82 -46.22 4.81 -11.24
CA ASP A 82 -45.06 4.25 -11.92
C ASP A 82 -44.19 5.41 -12.40
N ASN A 83 -43.44 5.97 -11.47
CA ASN A 83 -42.42 6.95 -11.73
C ASN A 83 -41.22 6.14 -12.20
N GLU A 84 -40.96 6.18 -13.50
CA GLU A 84 -39.60 6.00 -14.01
C GLU A 84 -38.70 6.91 -13.18
N ILE A 85 -38.06 6.34 -12.15
CA ILE A 85 -37.17 7.08 -11.27
C ILE A 85 -36.06 7.60 -12.18
N SER A 86 -36.07 8.91 -12.40
CA SER A 86 -35.07 9.54 -13.25
C SER A 86 -33.69 9.18 -12.70
N LYS A 87 -32.72 9.00 -13.60
CA LYS A 87 -31.33 8.69 -13.20
C LYS A 87 -30.77 9.69 -12.19
N GLU A 88 -31.27 10.93 -12.19
CA GLU A 88 -30.93 11.98 -11.26
C GLU A 88 -31.49 11.72 -9.85
N ASP A 89 -32.72 11.24 -9.74
CA ASP A 89 -33.35 10.96 -8.45
C ASP A 89 -32.74 9.72 -7.79
N TYR A 90 -32.30 8.75 -8.59
CA TYR A 90 -31.46 7.65 -8.09
C TYR A 90 -30.11 8.16 -7.53
N GLN A 91 -29.48 9.14 -8.18
CA GLN A 91 -28.23 9.71 -7.70
C GLN A 91 -28.43 10.52 -6.41
N LYS A 92 -29.52 11.29 -6.32
CA LYS A 92 -29.88 12.04 -5.11
C LYS A 92 -30.15 11.11 -3.94
N THR A 93 -30.98 10.09 -4.12
CA THR A 93 -31.29 9.10 -3.07
C THR A 93 -30.04 8.36 -2.61
N LYS A 94 -29.15 8.00 -3.54
CA LYS A 94 -27.83 7.41 -3.22
C LYS A 94 -26.93 8.36 -2.43
N LEU A 95 -26.91 9.65 -2.75
CA LEU A 95 -26.14 10.63 -1.99
C LEU A 95 -26.70 10.79 -0.58
N ILE A 96 -28.03 10.85 -0.43
CA ILE A 96 -28.72 10.97 0.86
C ILE A 96 -28.37 9.77 1.75
N SER A 97 -28.41 8.55 1.22
CA SER A 97 -28.06 7.36 2.02
C SER A 97 -26.60 7.37 2.47
N LEU A 98 -25.66 7.83 1.63
CA LEU A 98 -24.26 7.98 2.03
C LEU A 98 -24.08 9.03 3.14
N VAL A 99 -24.79 10.16 3.05
CA VAL A 99 -24.74 11.20 4.09
C VAL A 99 -25.35 10.70 5.40
N GLN A 100 -26.43 9.92 5.34
CA GLN A 100 -27.05 9.29 6.52
C GLN A 100 -26.15 8.24 7.19
N GLN A 101 -25.25 7.60 6.43
CA GLN A 101 -24.29 6.63 6.96
C GLN A 101 -23.09 7.27 7.69
N LEU A 102 -22.89 8.58 7.58
CA LEU A 102 -21.79 9.27 8.26
C LEU A 102 -21.99 9.29 9.76
N SER A 103 -20.90 9.09 10.53
CA SER A 103 -20.97 9.20 11.98
C SER A 103 -21.13 10.67 12.42
N ASN A 104 -21.73 10.91 13.59
CA ASN A 104 -21.97 12.27 14.11
C ASN A 104 -20.70 13.16 14.16
N LYS A 105 -19.53 12.54 14.38
CA LYS A 105 -18.23 13.24 14.40
C LYS A 105 -17.81 13.69 12.99
N GLU A 106 -18.14 12.90 11.98
CA GLU A 106 -17.80 13.16 10.58
C GLU A 106 -18.78 14.13 9.92
N ILE A 107 -20.01 14.28 10.42
CA ILE A 107 -21.02 15.21 9.87
C ILE A 107 -20.46 16.65 9.81
N HIS A 108 -19.84 17.14 10.88
CA HIS A 108 -19.27 18.48 10.89
C HIS A 108 -18.10 18.62 9.90
N ALA A 109 -17.24 17.61 9.82
CA ALA A 109 -16.11 17.60 8.89
C ALA A 109 -16.59 17.54 7.42
N ALA A 110 -17.58 16.71 7.12
CA ALA A 110 -18.18 16.58 5.80
C ALA A 110 -18.89 17.88 5.38
N ASN A 111 -19.64 18.49 6.30
CA ASN A 111 -20.27 19.79 6.03
C ASN A 111 -19.21 20.86 5.71
N HIS A 112 -18.14 20.93 6.51
CA HIS A 112 -17.00 21.81 6.23
C HIS A 112 -16.32 21.50 4.87
N LEU A 113 -16.23 20.24 4.48
CA LEU A 113 -15.71 19.86 3.16
C LEU A 113 -16.63 20.36 2.03
N PHE A 114 -17.95 20.21 2.16
CA PHE A 114 -18.89 20.70 1.15
C PHE A 114 -18.90 22.22 1.03
N THR A 115 -18.70 22.95 2.13
CA THR A 115 -18.59 24.42 2.08
C THR A 115 -17.30 24.87 1.42
N THR A 116 -16.18 24.20 1.69
CA THR A 116 -14.87 24.51 1.08
C THR A 116 -14.79 24.10 -0.40
N MET A 117 -15.54 23.10 -0.83
CA MET A 117 -15.64 22.68 -2.24
C MET A 117 -16.62 23.53 -3.08
N ARG A 118 -17.08 24.67 -2.57
CA ARG A 118 -17.94 25.63 -3.29
C ARG A 118 -17.25 26.98 -3.42
N TYR A 119 -17.63 27.75 -4.44
CA TYR A 119 -17.17 29.11 -4.58
C TYR A 119 -17.73 29.98 -3.44
N SER A 120 -16.85 30.63 -2.67
CA SER A 120 -17.24 31.48 -1.54
C SER A 120 -17.67 32.90 -1.97
N LYS A 121 -17.22 33.36 -3.15
CA LYS A 121 -17.44 34.70 -3.69
C LYS A 121 -17.61 34.64 -5.23
N GLY A 122 -18.14 35.72 -5.81
CA GLY A 122 -18.30 35.87 -7.26
C GLY A 122 -19.65 35.41 -7.80
N SER A 123 -19.80 35.43 -9.13
CA SER A 123 -21.03 35.05 -9.85
C SER A 123 -21.43 33.60 -9.66
N ASP A 124 -20.45 32.71 -9.44
CA ASP A 124 -20.67 31.28 -9.23
C ASP A 124 -20.73 30.88 -7.75
N LYS A 125 -20.91 31.86 -6.84
CA LYS A 125 -21.01 31.61 -5.40
C LYS A 125 -22.03 30.51 -5.10
N GLY A 126 -21.63 29.55 -4.27
CA GLY A 126 -22.46 28.41 -3.89
C GLY A 126 -22.49 27.27 -4.90
N LYS A 127 -22.02 27.45 -6.14
CA LYS A 127 -21.83 26.34 -7.09
C LYS A 127 -20.63 25.49 -6.66
N LEU A 128 -20.67 24.21 -7.01
CA LEU A 128 -19.59 23.27 -6.76
C LEU A 128 -18.37 23.65 -7.61
N LEU A 129 -17.16 23.53 -7.06
CA LEU A 129 -15.92 23.72 -7.80
C LEU A 129 -15.86 22.80 -9.03
N LEU A 130 -15.19 23.24 -10.09
CA LEU A 130 -15.03 22.44 -11.32
C LEU A 130 -14.45 21.04 -11.01
N PRO A 131 -14.97 19.96 -11.63
CA PRO A 131 -14.50 18.60 -11.42
C PRO A 131 -12.98 18.42 -11.61
N TYR A 132 -12.38 19.20 -12.53
CA TYR A 132 -10.94 19.20 -12.76
C TYR A 132 -10.15 19.64 -11.52
N LEU A 133 -10.59 20.70 -10.83
CA LEU A 133 -9.95 21.19 -9.60
C LEU A 133 -10.06 20.17 -8.47
N GLN A 134 -11.22 19.53 -8.34
CA GLN A 134 -11.44 18.46 -7.36
C GLN A 134 -10.53 17.26 -7.62
N LYS A 135 -10.46 16.79 -8.87
CA LYS A 135 -9.59 15.69 -9.28
C LYS A 135 -8.11 16.03 -9.07
N ARG A 136 -7.70 17.26 -9.38
CA ARG A 136 -6.33 17.73 -9.16
C ARG A 136 -5.98 17.81 -7.67
N ALA A 137 -6.89 18.28 -6.83
CA ALA A 137 -6.72 18.29 -5.38
C ALA A 137 -6.62 16.87 -4.82
N TYR A 138 -7.48 15.95 -5.26
CA TYR A 138 -7.41 14.54 -4.90
C TYR A 138 -6.07 13.92 -5.27
N ASN A 139 -5.64 14.07 -6.53
CA ASN A 139 -4.34 13.55 -6.98
C ASN A 139 -3.18 14.14 -6.17
N TYR A 140 -3.22 15.43 -5.85
CA TYR A 140 -2.19 16.06 -5.03
C TYR A 140 -2.14 15.48 -3.60
N ILE A 141 -3.31 15.22 -3.00
CA ILE A 141 -3.41 14.59 -1.69
C ILE A 141 -2.92 13.15 -1.75
N THR A 142 -3.31 12.37 -2.77
CA THR A 142 -2.86 10.98 -2.91
C THR A 142 -1.35 10.90 -3.15
N ASP A 143 -0.82 11.74 -4.02
CA ASP A 143 0.60 11.77 -4.36
C ASP A 143 1.47 12.35 -3.21
N GLY A 144 0.91 13.27 -2.43
CA GLY A 144 1.57 13.92 -1.30
C GLY A 144 1.55 13.12 -0.01
N LEU A 145 0.42 12.48 0.32
CA LEU A 145 0.28 11.63 1.52
C LEU A 145 0.97 10.28 1.33
N TYR A 146 0.89 9.70 0.12
CA TYR A 146 1.74 8.60 -0.29
C TYR A 146 2.93 9.17 -1.05
N LYS A 147 3.88 9.80 -0.35
CA LYS A 147 5.22 10.01 -0.92
C LYS A 147 5.69 8.66 -1.45
N SER A 148 5.69 8.53 -2.78
CA SER A 148 5.97 7.29 -3.49
C SER A 148 7.17 6.62 -2.84
N GLN A 149 7.06 5.31 -2.59
CA GLN A 149 8.07 4.41 -2.03
C GLN A 149 9.49 4.56 -2.62
N SER A 150 9.65 5.35 -3.68
CA SER A 150 10.92 5.95 -4.12
C SER A 150 11.86 6.36 -2.98
N SER A 151 11.41 7.00 -1.89
CA SER A 151 12.33 7.38 -0.80
C SER A 151 12.86 6.16 -0.03
N ASN A 152 12.03 5.14 0.21
CA ASN A 152 12.45 3.95 0.93
C ASN A 152 13.34 3.05 0.06
N GLU A 153 13.00 2.86 -1.22
CA GLU A 153 13.86 2.10 -2.13
C GLU A 153 15.20 2.81 -2.37
N THR A 154 15.20 4.13 -2.52
CA THR A 154 16.46 4.90 -2.66
C THR A 154 17.29 4.88 -1.38
N LEU A 155 16.68 5.02 -0.20
CA LEU A 155 17.36 4.88 1.09
C LEU A 155 17.92 3.46 1.28
N GLN A 156 17.16 2.44 0.92
CA GLN A 156 17.61 1.05 1.01
C GLN A 156 18.79 0.78 0.05
N ASN A 157 18.73 1.31 -1.16
CA ASN A 157 19.84 1.24 -2.11
C ASN A 157 21.08 1.99 -1.62
N ALA A 158 20.92 3.18 -1.02
CA ALA A 158 22.00 3.94 -0.43
C ALA A 158 22.65 3.19 0.75
N ASN A 159 21.84 2.61 1.64
CA ASN A 159 22.32 1.78 2.75
C ASN A 159 23.09 0.55 2.26
N ASN A 160 22.58 -0.14 1.25
CA ASN A 160 23.28 -1.29 0.65
C ASN A 160 24.62 -0.90 0.04
N ARG A 161 24.70 0.26 -0.62
CA ARG A 161 25.95 0.80 -1.18
C ARG A 161 26.96 1.12 -0.07
N LEU A 162 26.54 1.84 0.96
CA LEU A 162 27.39 2.18 2.11
C LEU A 162 27.88 0.92 2.86
N ALA A 163 27.03 -0.09 3.00
CA ALA A 163 27.40 -1.36 3.62
C ALA A 163 28.50 -2.09 2.82
N LEU A 164 28.44 -2.06 1.49
CA LEU A 164 29.48 -2.63 0.62
C LEU A 164 30.80 -1.84 0.72
N GLU A 165 30.74 -0.51 0.72
CA GLU A 165 31.91 0.35 0.89
C GLU A 165 32.58 0.13 2.25
N ASN A 166 31.80 0.09 3.33
CA ASN A 166 32.31 -0.23 4.67
C ASN A 166 33.00 -1.60 4.71
N LYS A 167 32.42 -2.63 4.09
CA LYS A 167 33.06 -3.95 4.00
C LYS A 167 34.40 -3.87 3.26
N LYS A 168 34.48 -3.13 2.15
CA LYS A 168 35.74 -2.93 1.40
C LYS A 168 36.79 -2.22 2.25
N LEU A 169 36.42 -1.15 2.93
CA LEU A 169 37.32 -0.39 3.81
C LEU A 169 37.83 -1.24 4.98
N ILE A 170 36.96 -2.04 5.60
CA ILE A 170 37.35 -2.98 6.66
C ILE A 170 38.39 -3.99 6.15
N CYS A 171 38.18 -4.57 4.96
CA CYS A 171 39.14 -5.49 4.35
C CYS A 171 40.48 -4.82 4.05
N GLN A 172 40.47 -3.59 3.53
CA GLN A 172 41.70 -2.81 3.29
C GLN A 172 42.43 -2.52 4.59
N ASN A 173 41.73 -2.08 5.64
CA ASN A 173 42.31 -1.83 6.95
C ASN A 173 42.93 -3.09 7.56
N LYS A 174 42.25 -4.24 7.50
CA LYS A 174 42.81 -5.53 7.97
C LYS A 174 44.13 -5.86 7.25
N LYS A 175 44.20 -5.65 5.93
CA LYS A 175 45.42 -5.88 5.15
C LYS A 175 46.56 -4.95 5.55
N LEU A 176 46.25 -3.67 5.79
CA LEU A 176 47.24 -2.68 6.24
C LEU A 176 47.75 -3.01 7.65
N ILE A 177 46.85 -3.37 8.57
CA ILE A 177 47.20 -3.79 9.94
C ILE A 177 48.14 -5.01 9.91
N GLY A 178 47.85 -6.01 9.07
CA GLY A 178 48.73 -7.17 8.94
C GLY A 178 50.13 -6.80 8.43
N LYS A 179 50.22 -5.89 7.46
CA LYS A 179 51.51 -5.39 6.96
C LYS A 179 52.29 -4.62 8.02
N THR A 180 51.64 -3.72 8.76
CA THR A 180 52.30 -2.92 9.80
C THR A 180 52.78 -3.81 10.94
N GLN A 181 52.00 -4.81 11.34
CA GLN A 181 52.43 -5.81 12.34
C GLN A 181 53.63 -6.63 11.86
N SER A 182 53.64 -7.08 10.60
CA SER A 182 54.78 -7.82 10.03
C SER A 182 56.06 -6.97 9.98
N LEU A 183 55.94 -5.71 9.54
CA LEU A 183 57.06 -4.77 9.53
C LEU A 183 57.54 -4.47 10.95
N GLY A 184 56.62 -4.32 11.91
CA GLY A 184 56.95 -4.16 13.32
C GLY A 184 57.73 -5.35 13.89
N HIS A 185 57.32 -6.59 13.56
CA HIS A 185 58.04 -7.80 13.93
C HIS A 185 59.45 -7.83 13.34
N LYS A 186 59.59 -7.52 12.05
CA LYS A 186 60.90 -7.43 11.38
C LYS A 186 61.79 -6.39 12.06
N LYS A 187 61.27 -5.19 12.31
CA LYS A 187 62.00 -4.11 13.01
C LYS A 187 62.47 -4.57 14.40
N LYS A 188 61.58 -5.18 15.19
CA LYS A 188 61.91 -5.72 16.51
C LYS A 188 62.99 -6.80 16.43
N PHE A 189 62.88 -7.72 15.47
CA PHE A 189 63.89 -8.74 15.22
C PHE A 189 65.25 -8.15 14.86
N TYR A 190 65.31 -7.16 13.97
CA TYR A 190 66.56 -6.48 13.63
C TYR A 190 67.20 -5.78 14.83
N ILE A 191 66.42 -5.10 15.67
CA ILE A 191 66.91 -4.46 16.89
C ILE A 191 67.54 -5.50 17.84
N ILE A 192 66.83 -6.61 18.09
CA ILE A 192 67.32 -7.70 18.95
C ILE A 192 68.59 -8.33 18.37
N LYS A 193 68.59 -8.63 17.06
CA LYS A 193 69.74 -9.23 16.38
C LYS A 193 70.97 -8.32 16.50
N ASN A 194 70.81 -7.03 16.22
CA ASN A 194 71.89 -6.04 16.33
C ASN A 194 72.45 -5.95 17.75
N TYR A 195 71.57 -5.93 18.77
CA TYR A 195 71.98 -5.93 20.17
C TYR A 195 72.82 -7.17 20.53
N ILE A 196 72.38 -8.37 20.11
CA ILE A 196 73.12 -9.62 20.35
C ILE A 196 74.49 -9.61 19.66
N THR A 197 74.57 -9.16 18.40
CA THR A 197 75.86 -9.05 17.70
C THR A 197 76.80 -8.05 18.37
N PHE A 198 76.27 -6.93 18.86
CA PHE A 198 77.06 -5.94 19.59
C PHE A 198 77.61 -6.53 20.90
N GLN A 199 76.77 -7.19 21.70
CA GLN A 199 77.18 -7.87 22.93
C GLN A 199 78.26 -8.94 22.69
N ARG A 200 78.13 -9.73 21.61
CA ARG A 200 79.14 -10.71 21.20
C ARG A 200 80.47 -10.07 20.82
N PHE A 201 80.44 -8.95 20.11
CA PHE A 201 81.65 -8.22 19.73
C PHE A 201 82.37 -7.67 20.96
N VAL A 202 81.64 -7.07 21.91
CA VAL A 202 82.20 -6.58 23.18
C VAL A 202 82.87 -7.70 23.97
N LEU A 203 82.20 -8.85 24.12
CA LEU A 203 82.74 -10.00 24.82
C LEU A 203 84.01 -10.57 24.15
N TRP A 204 84.00 -10.68 22.82
CA TRP A 204 85.18 -11.13 22.07
C TRP A 204 86.37 -10.18 22.27
N PHE A 205 86.12 -8.87 22.24
CA PHE A 205 87.14 -7.85 22.47
C PHE A 205 87.70 -7.92 23.91
N GLU A 206 86.85 -8.14 24.92
CA GLU A 206 87.32 -8.32 26.31
C GLU A 206 88.19 -9.57 26.49
N ILE A 207 87.86 -10.68 25.81
CA ILE A 207 88.64 -11.93 25.88
C ILE A 207 90.03 -11.77 25.26
N HIS A 208 90.16 -11.04 24.15
CA HIS A 208 91.44 -10.87 23.44
C HIS A 208 92.32 -9.72 23.97
N LYS A 209 91.84 -8.97 24.96
CA LYS A 209 92.59 -7.89 25.60
C LYS A 209 93.29 -8.31 26.90
N ARG A 210 93.02 -9.51 27.39
CA ARG A 210 93.71 -10.18 28.51
C ARG A 210 94.80 -11.09 27.99
#